data_AF-J0QI84-F1
#
_entry.id   AF-J0QI84-F1
#
_cell.length_a   1.000
_cell.length_b   1.000
_cell.length_c   1.000
_cell.angle_alpha   90.00
_cell.angle_beta   90.00
_cell.angle_gamma   90.00
#
_symmetry.space_group_name_H-M   'P 1'
#
loop_
_entity.id
_entity.type
_entity.pdbx_description
1 polymer ?
#
loop_
_entity_poly.entity_id
_entity_poly.type
_entity_poly.pdbx_seq_one_letter_code
_entity_poly.pdbx_strand_id
1 'polypeptide(L)'
;MKIVWDEPKRVLNIDKHELDFADVIYFDWEHALIDATHSNRMKAIGHFADGTTVIVFAKLGNEAISIISFRRANKKEREVFNDYQKNL
;
A
#
# COMPACT_ATOMS: atom_id res chain seq x y z
N MET A 1 -8.78 6.85 -11.80
CA MET A 1 -9.03 6.26 -10.47
C MET A 1 -8.55 7.25 -9.41
N LYS A 2 -9.35 7.57 -8.39
CA LYS A 2 -9.00 8.50 -7.30
C LYS A 2 -8.40 7.74 -6.11
N ILE A 3 -7.55 8.40 -5.35
CA ILE A 3 -7.06 7.90 -4.06
C ILE A 3 -7.66 8.77 -2.97
N VAL A 4 -8.35 8.15 -2.01
CA VAL A 4 -9.01 8.83 -0.89
C VAL A 4 -8.68 8.14 0.43
N TRP A 5 -8.97 8.80 1.54
CA TRP A 5 -8.80 8.26 2.89
C TRP A 5 -9.65 9.03 3.89
N ASP A 6 -9.80 8.49 5.09
CA ASP A 6 -10.35 9.22 6.23
C ASP A 6 -9.21 10.00 6.90
N GLU A 7 -9.35 11.32 7.07
CA GLU A 7 -8.27 12.15 7.63
C GLU A 7 -7.80 11.71 9.03
N PRO A 8 -8.68 11.29 9.96
CA PRO A 8 -8.22 10.73 11.24
C PRO A 8 -7.32 9.50 11.09
N LYS A 9 -7.55 8.65 10.06
CA LYS A 9 -6.69 7.49 9.80
C LYS A 9 -5.35 7.91 9.23
N ARG A 10 -5.31 8.93 8.36
CA ARG A 10 -4.06 9.48 7.84
C ARG A 10 -3.17 9.97 8.97
N VAL A 11 -3.72 10.79 9.88
CA VAL A 11 -2.97 11.33 11.02
C VAL A 11 -2.42 10.20 11.90
N LEU A 12 -3.25 9.20 12.26
CA LEU A 12 -2.81 8.04 13.05
C LEU A 12 -1.76 7.19 12.31
N ASN A 13 -1.84 7.09 10.98
CA ASN A 13 -0.86 6.35 10.20
C ASN A 13 0.49 7.08 10.15
N ILE A 14 0.48 8.40 10.00
CA ILE A 14 1.71 9.22 10.05
C ILE A 14 2.38 9.06 11.42
N ASP A 15 1.62 9.21 12.52
CA ASP A 15 2.16 9.04 13.88
C ASP A 15 2.78 7.66 14.10
N LYS A 16 2.14 6.61 13.57
CA LYS A 16 2.56 5.22 13.79
C LYS A 16 3.66 4.73 12.86
N HIS A 17 3.68 5.21 11.62
CA HIS A 17 4.47 4.63 10.53
C HIS A 17 5.35 5.64 9.81
N GLU A 18 5.24 6.94 10.13
CA GLU A 18 6.00 8.04 9.52
C GLU A 18 5.82 8.12 8.00
N LEU A 19 4.71 7.58 7.50
CA LEU A 19 4.35 7.59 6.08
C LEU A 19 2.97 8.21 5.90
N ASP A 20 2.89 9.15 4.96
CA ASP A 20 1.67 9.87 4.63
C ASP A 20 0.89 9.17 3.51
N PHE A 21 -0.42 8.99 3.68
CA PHE A 21 -1.30 8.49 2.64
C PHE A 21 -1.28 9.35 1.37
N ALA A 22 -1.01 10.64 1.49
CA ALA A 22 -0.87 11.53 0.33
C ALA A 22 0.26 11.12 -0.61
N ASP A 23 1.31 10.45 -0.09
CA ASP A 23 2.47 10.03 -0.86
C ASP A 23 2.25 8.72 -1.63
N VAL A 24 1.11 8.05 -1.42
CA VAL A 24 0.74 6.81 -2.13
C VAL A 24 0.66 7.01 -3.65
N ILE A 25 0.51 8.24 -4.12
CA ILE A 25 0.58 8.56 -5.56
C ILE A 25 1.96 8.27 -6.17
N TYR A 26 3.03 8.24 -5.35
CA TYR A 26 4.39 7.95 -5.79
C TYR A 26 4.81 6.49 -5.56
N PHE A 27 3.91 5.67 -5.04
CA PHE A 27 4.14 4.23 -4.92
C PHE A 27 4.18 3.59 -6.30
N ASP A 28 5.11 2.65 -6.51
CA ASP A 28 5.27 1.93 -7.76
C ASP A 28 4.16 0.88 -7.94
N TRP A 29 2.98 1.36 -8.38
CA TRP A 29 1.80 0.53 -8.60
C TRP A 29 1.95 -0.44 -9.78
N GLU A 30 2.80 -0.11 -10.76
CA GLU A 30 2.99 -0.92 -11.96
C GLU A 30 3.66 -2.25 -11.65
N HIS A 31 4.66 -2.24 -10.76
CA HIS A 31 5.40 -3.43 -10.35
C HIS A 31 4.91 -4.00 -9.01
N ALA A 32 3.79 -3.51 -8.47
CA ALA A 32 3.31 -3.94 -7.15
C ALA A 32 2.71 -5.35 -7.17
N LEU A 33 3.04 -6.14 -6.14
CA LEU A 33 2.31 -7.37 -5.83
C LEU A 33 1.01 -7.00 -5.11
N ILE A 34 -0.13 -7.23 -5.77
CA ILE A 34 -1.45 -6.97 -5.21
C ILE A 34 -2.15 -8.28 -4.87
N ASP A 35 -2.50 -8.44 -3.59
CA ASP A 35 -3.20 -9.63 -3.09
C ASP A 35 -4.50 -9.24 -2.37
N ALA A 36 -5.52 -10.09 -2.51
CA ALA A 36 -6.76 -9.94 -1.77
C ALA A 36 -6.56 -10.42 -0.33
N THR A 37 -7.05 -9.64 0.63
CA THR A 37 -7.03 -10.00 2.05
C THR A 37 -8.45 -10.25 2.55
N HIS A 38 -8.58 -10.64 3.82
CA HIS A 38 -9.89 -10.79 4.46
C HIS A 38 -10.67 -9.45 4.48
N SER A 39 -12.01 -9.55 4.38
CA SER A 39 -12.92 -8.41 4.57
C SER A 39 -12.87 -7.32 3.48
N ASN A 40 -12.84 -7.70 2.20
CA ASN A 40 -12.91 -6.79 1.05
C ASN A 40 -11.78 -5.73 1.00
N ARG A 41 -10.63 -6.08 1.59
CA ARG A 41 -9.42 -5.25 1.57
C ARG A 41 -8.39 -5.89 0.65
N MET A 42 -7.58 -5.05 0.06
CA MET A 42 -6.46 -5.41 -0.78
C MET A 42 -5.17 -4.97 -0.10
N LYS A 43 -4.10 -5.72 -0.36
CA LYS A 43 -2.75 -5.41 0.10
C LYS A 43 -1.86 -5.29 -1.12
N ALA A 44 -1.28 -4.12 -1.34
CA ALA A 44 -0.21 -3.91 -2.30
C ALA A 44 1.13 -3.94 -1.56
N ILE A 45 2.09 -4.68 -2.08
CA ILE A 45 3.50 -4.65 -1.66
C ILE A 45 4.30 -4.16 -2.86
N GLY A 46 5.12 -3.14 -2.65
CA GLY A 46 5.82 -2.48 -3.75
C GLY A 46 6.87 -1.49 -3.29
N HIS A 47 7.54 -0.87 -4.25
CA HIS A 47 8.56 0.14 -3.98
C HIS A 47 7.95 1.51 -3.71
N PHE A 48 8.52 2.21 -2.74
CA PHE A 48 8.27 3.62 -2.48
C PHE A 48 9.54 4.24 -1.89
N ALA A 49 9.94 5.38 -2.44
CA ALA A 49 11.21 6.02 -2.12
C ALA A 49 12.38 5.00 -2.19
N ASP A 50 13.09 4.80 -1.08
CA ASP A 50 14.27 3.96 -0.97
C ASP A 50 14.01 2.52 -0.48
N GLY A 51 12.75 2.09 -0.37
CA GLY A 51 12.44 0.79 0.20
C GLY A 51 11.15 0.14 -0.25
N THR A 52 10.88 -1.02 0.33
CA THR A 52 9.64 -1.77 0.12
C THR A 52 8.61 -1.38 1.18
N THR A 53 7.41 -1.06 0.73
CA THR A 53 6.28 -0.66 1.56
C THR A 53 5.07 -1.54 1.30
N VAL A 54 4.10 -1.44 2.20
CA VAL A 54 2.81 -2.12 2.14
C VAL A 54 1.72 -1.09 2.26
N ILE A 55 0.78 -1.13 1.31
CA ILE A 55 -0.44 -0.35 1.33
C ILE A 55 -1.61 -1.29 1.50
N VAL A 56 -2.44 -1.04 2.52
CA VAL A 56 -3.74 -1.69 2.67
C VAL A 56 -4.80 -0.72 2.19
N PHE A 57 -5.66 -1.16 1.27
CA PHE A 57 -6.72 -0.32 0.70
C PHE A 57 -7.99 -1.12 0.43
N ALA A 58 -9.10 -0.42 0.20
CA ALA A 58 -10.33 -1.02 -0.30
C ALA A 58 -10.75 -0.34 -1.61
N LYS A 59 -11.35 -1.08 -2.54
CA LYS A 59 -11.95 -0.49 -3.74
C LYS A 59 -13.27 0.19 -3.38
N LEU A 60 -13.49 1.39 -3.88
CA LEU A 60 -14.75 2.11 -3.84
C LEU A 60 -15.35 2.12 -5.25
N GLY A 61 -16.01 1.01 -5.59
CA GLY A 61 -16.42 0.73 -6.97
C GLY A 61 -15.23 0.66 -7.91
N ASN A 62 -15.39 1.22 -9.12
CA ASN A 62 -14.33 1.28 -10.13
C ASN A 62 -13.63 2.65 -10.19
N GLU A 63 -14.06 3.61 -9.37
CA GLU A 63 -13.65 5.01 -9.49
C GLU A 63 -12.53 5.38 -8.54
N ALA A 64 -12.45 4.73 -7.37
CA ALA A 64 -11.51 5.12 -6.32
C ALA A 64 -11.01 3.93 -5.48
N ILE A 65 -9.88 4.16 -4.81
CA ILE A 65 -9.42 3.34 -3.69
C ILE A 65 -9.38 4.17 -2.42
N SER A 66 -9.77 3.54 -1.30
CA SER A 66 -9.66 4.10 0.04
C SER A 66 -8.44 3.52 0.74
N ILE A 67 -7.47 4.37 1.09
CA ILE A 67 -6.27 3.95 1.83
C ILE A 67 -6.61 3.75 3.30
N ILE A 68 -6.16 2.62 3.84
CA ILE A 68 -6.42 2.19 5.21
C ILE A 68 -5.12 2.16 6.03
N SER A 69 -4.01 1.77 5.41
CA SER A 69 -2.68 1.76 6.05
C SER A 69 -1.57 1.88 5.00
N PHE A 70 -0.49 2.56 5.37
CA PHE A 70 0.72 2.69 4.57
C PHE A 70 1.94 2.59 5.49
N ARG A 71 2.77 1.56 5.28
CA ARG A 71 3.87 1.25 6.20
C ARG A 71 5.04 0.60 5.47
N ARG A 72 6.20 0.55 6.11
CA ARG A 72 7.32 -0.29 5.65
C ARG A 72 6.90 -1.78 5.66
N ALA A 73 7.36 -2.51 4.65
CA ALA A 73 7.18 -3.95 4.58
C ALA A 73 8.05 -4.64 5.64
N ASN A 74 7.53 -5.69 6.28
CA ASN A 74 8.31 -6.53 7.18
C ASN A 74 9.24 -7.47 6.38
N LYS A 75 10.13 -8.21 7.08
CA LYS A 75 11.11 -9.09 6.42
C LYS A 75 10.45 -10.10 5.47
N LYS A 76 9.40 -10.78 5.93
CA LYS A 76 8.69 -11.80 5.13
C LYS A 76 8.01 -11.19 3.90
N GLU A 77 7.41 -10.02 4.05
CA GLU A 77 6.79 -9.29 2.93
C GLU A 77 7.82 -8.86 1.88
N ARG A 78 9.02 -8.43 2.32
CA ARG A 78 10.13 -8.12 1.40
C ARG A 78 10.63 -9.35 0.66
N GLU A 79 10.76 -10.49 1.34
CA GLU A 79 11.17 -11.76 0.71
C GLU A 79 10.17 -12.17 -0.37
N VAL A 80 8.87 -12.18 -0.03
CA VAL A 80 7.79 -12.49 -0.99
C VAL A 80 7.81 -11.53 -2.18
N PHE A 81 7.97 -10.23 -1.94
CA PHE A 81 8.01 -9.25 -3.01
C PHE A 81 9.25 -9.41 -3.90
N ASN A 82 10.43 -9.64 -3.32
CA ASN A 82 11.66 -9.85 -4.08
C ASN A 82 11.58 -11.11 -4.95
N ASP A 83 10.96 -12.18 -4.47
CA ASP A 83 10.75 -13.38 -5.28
C ASP A 83 9.73 -13.15 -6.39
N TYR A 84 8.68 -12.37 -6.14
CA TYR A 84 7.75 -11.93 -7.17
C TYR A 84 8.46 -11.10 -8.26
N GLN A 85 9.29 -10.13 -7.88
CA GLN A 85 10.04 -9.27 -8.81
C GLN A 85 11.00 -10.03 -9.74
N LYS A 86 11.55 -11.17 -9.31
CA LYS A 86 12.42 -12.00 -10.18
C LYS A 86 11.69 -12.66 -11.35
N ASN A 87 10.36 -12.73 -11.28
CA ASN A 87 9.51 -13.43 -12.24
C ASN A 87 8.63 -12.47 -13.08
N LEU A 88 8.80 -11.17 -12.90
CA LEU A 88 8.21 -10.12 -13.74
C LEU A 88 9.05 -9.96 -15.02
#